data_AF-A0A7S1WXB6-F1
#
_entry.id   AF-A0A7S1WXB6-F1
#
_cell.length_a   1.000
_cell.length_b   1.000
_cell.length_c   1.000
_cell.angle_alpha   90.00
_cell.angle_beta   90.00
_cell.angle_gamma   90.00
#
_symmetry.space_group_name_H-M   'P 1'
#
loop_
_entity.id
_entity.type
_entity.pdbx_description
1 polymer ?
#
loop_
_entity_poly.entity_id
_entity_poly.type
_entity_poly.pdbx_seq_one_letter_code
_entity_poly.pdbx_strand_id
1 'polypeptide(L)'
;MAAGQRALAVLQARDELHLAIRARDVGRLHEALRVAASRGVLAEELESAKRILATLQAEASQLHSARANLQHAAHARDPQALQEALSAAARAGLPFEELDQAR
;
A
#
# COMPACT_ATOMS: atom_id res chain seq x y z
N MET A 1 -17.22 34.97 8.17
CA MET A 1 -16.08 34.22 8.74
C MET A 1 -15.92 32.78 8.19
N ALA A 2 -16.85 32.22 7.41
CA ALA A 2 -16.82 30.79 7.06
C ALA A 2 -15.93 30.37 5.87
N ALA A 3 -15.54 31.30 4.97
CA ALA A 3 -14.80 30.94 3.75
C ALA A 3 -13.32 30.58 4.01
N GLY A 4 -12.66 31.30 4.93
CA GLY A 4 -11.25 31.08 5.26
C GLY A 4 -10.98 29.72 5.93
N GLN A 5 -11.88 29.27 6.81
CA GLN A 5 -11.74 27.98 7.50
C GLN A 5 -11.91 26.79 6.54
N ARG A 6 -12.80 26.88 5.55
CA ARG A 6 -12.98 25.83 4.54
C ARG A 6 -11.75 25.70 3.63
N ALA A 7 -11.21 26.82 3.17
CA ALA A 7 -10.01 26.82 2.33
C ALA A 7 -8.81 26.19 3.06
N LEU A 8 -8.60 26.54 4.33
CA LEU A 8 -7.56 25.95 5.16
C LEU A 8 -7.75 24.43 5.34
N ALA A 9 -8.99 24.00 5.58
CA ALA A 9 -9.32 22.60 5.80
C ALA A 9 -9.07 21.74 4.55
N VAL A 10 -9.38 22.26 3.35
CA VAL A 10 -9.08 21.60 2.07
C VAL A 10 -7.57 21.46 1.87
N LEU A 11 -6.82 22.53 2.17
CA LEU A 11 -5.37 22.55 1.98
C LEU A 11 -4.68 21.54 2.91
N GLN A 12 -5.09 21.49 4.18
CA GLN A 12 -4.62 20.48 5.14
C GLN A 12 -4.91 19.05 4.68
N ALA A 13 -6.10 18.79 4.13
CA ALA A 13 -6.44 17.45 3.66
C ALA A 13 -5.64 17.04 2.42
N ARG A 14 -5.31 17.98 1.52
CA ARG A 14 -4.35 17.72 0.42
C ARG A 14 -2.97 17.38 0.94
N ASP A 15 -2.47 18.13 1.92
CA ASP A 15 -1.15 17.86 2.49
C ASP A 15 -1.10 16.49 3.20
N GLU A 16 -2.12 16.14 3.97
CA GLU A 16 -2.24 14.82 4.60
C GLU A 16 -2.30 13.69 3.55
N LEU A 17 -3.06 13.90 2.47
CA LEU A 17 -3.15 12.96 1.35
C LEU A 17 -1.78 12.72 0.71
N HIS A 18 -1.04 13.79 0.42
CA HIS A 18 0.30 13.72 -0.15
C HIS A 18 1.31 13.08 0.80
N LEU A 19 1.24 13.38 2.09
CA LEU A 19 2.08 12.75 3.10
C LEU A 19 1.81 11.25 3.19
N ALA A 20 0.54 10.84 3.14
CA ALA A 20 0.16 9.42 3.16
C ALA A 20 0.63 8.68 1.90
N ILE A 21 0.52 9.30 0.73
CA ILE A 21 1.07 8.77 -0.54
C ILE A 21 2.59 8.57 -0.42
N ARG A 22 3.32 9.58 0.06
CA ARG A 22 4.79 9.51 0.21
C ARG A 22 5.22 8.47 1.23
N ALA A 23 4.46 8.33 2.32
CA ALA A 23 4.68 7.30 3.32
C ALA A 23 4.34 5.89 2.82
N ARG A 24 3.67 5.76 1.66
CA ARG A 24 3.10 4.50 1.13
C ARG A 24 2.25 3.76 2.16
N ASP A 25 1.61 4.51 3.05
CA ASP A 25 0.80 3.95 4.13
C ASP A 25 -0.64 3.83 3.65
N VAL A 26 -1.05 2.60 3.33
CA VAL A 26 -2.40 2.25 2.86
C VAL A 26 -3.48 2.70 3.85
N GLY A 27 -3.25 2.49 5.15
CA GLY A 27 -4.23 2.83 6.19
C GLY A 27 -4.42 4.33 6.30
N ARG A 28 -3.31 5.07 6.35
CA ARG A 28 -3.33 6.53 6.42
C ARG A 28 -3.86 7.18 5.14
N LEU A 29 -3.56 6.60 3.98
CA LEU A 29 -4.04 7.09 2.68
C LEU A 29 -5.55 6.92 2.54
N HIS A 30 -6.09 5.81 3.03
CA HIS A 30 -7.54 5.57 3.04
C HIS A 30 -8.29 6.59 3.91
N GLU A 31 -7.76 6.88 5.10
CA GLU A 31 -8.36 7.89 5.99
C GLU A 31 -8.22 9.31 5.41
N ALA A 32 -7.05 9.66 4.85
CA ALA A 32 -6.84 10.94 4.20
C ALA A 32 -7.79 11.15 3.01
N LEU A 33 -8.05 10.11 2.21
CA LEU A 33 -9.04 10.14 1.12
C LEU A 33 -10.46 10.43 1.62
N ARG A 34 -10.86 9.80 2.73
CA ARG A 34 -12.17 10.01 3.36
C ARG A 34 -12.33 11.45 3.86
N VAL A 35 -11.31 11.96 4.54
CA VAL A 35 -11.28 13.35 5.02
C VAL A 35 -11.28 14.33 3.85
N ALA A 36 -10.44 14.12 2.84
CA ALA A 36 -10.35 14.95 1.64
C ALA A 36 -11.69 15.01 0.87
N ALA A 37 -12.38 13.88 0.71
CA ALA A 37 -13.71 13.84 0.11
C ALA A 37 -14.75 14.64 0.91
N SER A 38 -14.73 14.54 2.23
CA SER A 38 -15.65 15.29 3.10
C SER A 38 -15.41 16.80 3.10
N ARG A 39 -14.17 17.23 2.80
CA ARG A 39 -13.76 18.64 2.81
C ARG A 39 -13.89 19.31 1.44
N GLY A 40 -14.19 18.56 0.38
CA GLY A 40 -14.37 19.09 -0.97
C GLY A 40 -13.07 19.25 -1.75
N VAL A 41 -12.08 18.38 -1.50
CA VAL A 41 -10.91 18.24 -2.38
C VAL A 41 -11.36 17.82 -3.78
N LEU A 42 -10.63 18.26 -4.81
CA LEU A 42 -10.96 18.01 -6.22
C LEU A 42 -11.05 16.51 -6.52
N ALA A 43 -12.06 16.13 -7.29
CA ALA A 43 -12.30 14.74 -7.66
C ALA A 43 -11.09 14.10 -8.36
N GLU A 44 -10.39 14.86 -9.23
CA GLU A 44 -9.20 14.38 -9.94
C GLU A 44 -8.05 13.96 -9.00
N GLU A 45 -7.87 14.69 -7.90
CA GLU A 45 -6.86 14.38 -6.89
C GLU A 45 -7.26 13.14 -6.08
N LEU A 46 -8.53 13.04 -5.73
CA LEU A 46 -9.08 11.86 -5.06
C LEU A 46 -8.92 10.62 -5.94
N GLU A 47 -9.22 10.71 -7.24
CA GLU A 47 -9.07 9.60 -8.18
C GLU A 47 -7.60 9.21 -8.38
N SER A 48 -6.69 10.18 -8.38
CA SER A 48 -5.25 9.90 -8.45
C SER A 48 -4.76 9.19 -7.19
N ALA A 49 -5.17 9.66 -6.02
CA ALA A 49 -4.83 9.03 -4.75
C ALA A 49 -5.48 7.66 -4.56
N LYS A 50 -6.71 7.44 -5.04
CA LYS A 50 -7.36 6.11 -5.06
C LYS A 50 -6.61 5.13 -5.94
N ARG A 51 -6.14 5.57 -7.11
CA ARG A 51 -5.30 4.71 -7.98
C ARG A 51 -4.01 4.30 -7.28
N ILE A 52 -3.35 5.25 -6.60
CA ILE A 52 -2.16 4.94 -5.80
C ILE A 52 -2.51 3.96 -4.67
N LEU A 53 -3.61 4.18 -3.95
CA LEU A 53 -4.08 3.27 -2.91
C LEU A 53 -4.30 1.86 -3.46
N ALA A 54 -4.98 1.73 -4.60
CA ALA A 54 -5.24 0.44 -5.22
C ALA A 54 -3.93 -0.28 -5.61
N THR A 55 -2.96 0.45 -6.16
CA THR A 55 -1.62 -0.09 -6.46
C THR A 55 -0.91 -0.56 -5.20
N LEU A 56 -0.88 0.25 -4.15
CA LEU A 56 -0.24 -0.10 -2.87
C LEU A 56 -0.93 -1.31 -2.21
N GLN A 57 -2.25 -1.40 -2.29
CA GLN A 57 -3.02 -2.54 -1.80
C GLN A 57 -2.74 -3.81 -2.60
N ALA A 58 -2.65 -3.70 -3.92
CA ALA A 58 -2.31 -4.83 -4.78
C ALA A 58 -0.90 -5.34 -4.48
N GLU A 59 0.08 -4.44 -4.36
CA GLU A 59 1.45 -4.78 -3.94
C GLU A 59 1.47 -5.43 -2.56
N ALA A 60 0.81 -4.85 -1.57
CA ALA A 60 0.75 -5.41 -0.21
C ALA A 60 0.10 -6.81 -0.19
N SER A 61 -0.97 -7.02 -0.96
CA SER A 61 -1.64 -8.31 -1.10
C SER A 61 -0.77 -9.35 -1.81
N GLN A 62 -0.06 -8.94 -2.86
CA GLN A 62 0.90 -9.80 -3.57
C GLN A 62 2.05 -10.21 -2.66
N LEU A 63 2.64 -9.26 -1.91
CA LEU A 63 3.67 -9.53 -0.92
C LEU A 63 3.17 -10.49 0.17
N HIS A 64 1.96 -10.25 0.70
CA HIS A 64 1.36 -11.12 1.71
C HIS A 64 1.17 -12.55 1.20
N SER A 65 0.62 -12.70 -0.02
CA SER A 65 0.40 -14.01 -0.65
C SER A 65 1.72 -14.73 -0.93
N ALA A 66 2.73 -14.02 -1.42
CA ALA A 66 4.05 -14.57 -1.67
C ALA A 66 4.74 -15.01 -0.37
N ARG A 67 4.63 -14.21 0.70
CA ARG A 67 5.16 -14.57 2.03
C ARG A 67 4.46 -15.80 2.60
N ALA A 68 3.13 -15.88 2.49
CA ALA A 68 2.37 -17.03 2.94
C ALA A 68 2.74 -18.31 2.17
N ASN A 69 2.89 -18.23 0.85
CA ASN A 69 3.33 -19.36 0.02
C ASN A 69 4.75 -19.82 0.39
N LEU A 70 5.66 -18.87 0.61
CA LEU A 70 7.03 -19.14 0.99
C LEU A 70 7.13 -19.78 2.39
N GLN A 71 6.37 -19.29 3.36
CA GLN A 71 6.24 -19.95 4.67
C GLN A 71 5.65 -21.35 4.56
N HIS A 72 4.60 -21.53 3.75
CA HIS A 72 3.98 -22.83 3.56
C HIS A 72 4.94 -23.84 2.93
N ALA A 73 5.68 -23.44 1.90
CA ALA A 73 6.68 -24.28 1.25
C ALA A 73 7.85 -24.63 2.19
N ALA A 74 8.31 -23.65 2.99
CA ALA A 74 9.34 -23.87 4.00
C ALA A 74 8.88 -24.88 5.07
N HIS A 75 7.63 -24.77 5.53
CA HIS A 75 7.03 -25.72 6.48
C HIS A 75 6.82 -27.11 5.88
N ALA A 76 6.41 -27.19 4.61
CA ALA A 76 6.22 -28.46 3.90
C ALA A 76 7.53 -29.20 3.62
N ARG A 77 8.69 -28.53 3.78
CA ARG A 77 10.03 -29.05 3.45
C ARG A 77 10.12 -29.57 2.01
N ASP A 78 9.35 -28.97 1.11
CA ASP A 78 9.39 -29.29 -0.32
C ASP A 78 10.36 -28.33 -1.00
N PRO A 79 11.57 -28.79 -1.38
CA PRO A 79 12.59 -27.93 -1.98
C PRO A 79 12.18 -27.38 -3.34
N GLN A 80 11.33 -28.10 -4.11
CA GLN A 80 10.86 -27.63 -5.41
C GLN A 80 9.82 -26.52 -5.22
N ALA A 81 8.82 -26.75 -4.36
CA ALA A 81 7.82 -25.74 -4.03
C ALA A 81 8.46 -24.49 -3.38
N LEU A 82 9.52 -24.67 -2.58
CA LEU A 82 10.24 -23.56 -1.96
C LEU A 82 10.97 -22.70 -2.99
N GLN A 83 11.59 -23.32 -4.00
CA GLN A 83 12.30 -22.60 -5.05
C GLN A 83 11.34 -21.84 -5.98
N GLU A 84 10.16 -22.40 -6.24
CA GLU A 84 9.06 -21.71 -6.93
C GLU A 84 8.52 -20.54 -6.11
N ALA A 85 8.30 -20.74 -4.81
CA ALA A 85 7.83 -19.71 -3.89
C ALA A 85 8.84 -18.56 -3.75
N LEU A 86 10.15 -18.85 -3.66
CA LEU A 86 11.23 -17.86 -3.65
C LEU A 86 11.26 -17.05 -4.95
N SER A 87 11.08 -17.71 -6.09
CA SER A 87 11.04 -17.03 -7.40
C SER A 87 9.80 -16.14 -7.52
N ALA A 88 8.64 -16.60 -7.06
CA ALA A 88 7.42 -15.82 -7.03
C ALA A 88 7.53 -14.62 -6.07
N ALA A 89 8.13 -14.82 -4.90
CA ALA A 89 8.38 -13.78 -3.90
C ALA A 89 9.36 -12.72 -4.39
N ALA A 90 10.45 -13.12 -5.06
CA ALA A 90 11.38 -12.19 -5.71
C ALA A 90 10.68 -11.34 -6.79
N ARG A 91 9.79 -11.94 -7.59
CA ARG A 91 8.99 -11.21 -8.59
C ARG A 91 7.96 -10.28 -7.97
N ALA A 92 7.41 -10.63 -6.81
CA ALA A 92 6.50 -9.78 -6.06
C ALA A 92 7.21 -8.62 -5.34
N GLY A 93 8.55 -8.62 -5.33
CA GLY A 93 9.35 -7.59 -4.68
C GLY A 93 9.54 -7.80 -3.18
N LEU A 94 9.48 -9.05 -2.69
CA LEU A 94 9.88 -9.33 -1.31
C LEU A 94 11.35 -8.91 -1.10
N PRO A 95 11.66 -8.28 0.05
CA PRO A 95 13.03 -7.91 0.37
C PRO A 95 13.91 -9.15 0.50
N PHE A 96 15.18 -9.01 0.10
CA PHE A 96 16.16 -10.11 0.08
C PHE A 96 16.29 -10.81 1.44
N GLU A 97 16.19 -10.06 2.54
CA GLU A 97 16.24 -10.59 3.91
C GLU A 97 15.12 -11.61 4.20
N GLU A 98 13.90 -11.37 3.68
CA GLU A 98 12.79 -12.31 3.84
C GLU A 98 12.96 -13.53 2.93
N LEU A 99 13.58 -13.37 1.76
CA LEU A 99 13.91 -14.49 0.87
C LEU A 99 15.00 -15.39 1.46
N ASP A 100 16.02 -14.79 2.09
CA ASP A 100 17.15 -15.50 2.69
C ASP A 100 16.74 -16.31 3.92
N GLN A 101 15.81 -15.81 4.74
CA GLN A 101 15.27 -16.53 5.90
C GLN A 101 14.55 -17.84 5.55
N ALA A 102 14.10 -18.01 4.31
CA ALA A 102 13.35 -19.18 3.88
C ALA A 102 14.15 -20.17 3.04
N ARG A 103 15.41 -19.87 2.70
CA ARG A 103 16.31 -20.83 2.04
C ARG A 103 16.82 -21.88 3.02
#